data_AF-A0A6L9FEF9-F1
#
_entry.id   AF-A0A6L9FEF9-F1
#
_cell.length_a   1.000
_cell.length_b   1.000
_cell.length_c   1.000
_cell.angle_alpha   90.00
_cell.angle_beta   90.00
_cell.angle_gamma   90.00
#
_symmetry.space_group_name_H-M   'P 1'
#
loop_
_entity.id
_entity.type
_entity.pdbx_description
1 polymer ?
#
loop_
_entity_poly.entity_id
_entity_poly.type
_entity_poly.pdbx_seq_one_letter_code
_entity_poly.pdbx_strand_id
1 'polypeptide(L)'
;MSNVIKASFVSLLGVMGINQASRSDRHSEALQQSAQLRADRIARSPQFQDGKAIARMPTVPSPESMSTTMWKFFFERGQLKPQVRLPHHRVDLEALVEPSDALRVTWLGHSSLFIEMNATRILVDPVFEYASPWVAKKLFDRNVDAPVTRERLPKPDVILISHDHYDHLEEATIRYYADKEVLFYVPLAVGKHLEKWGVSPNHIREFDWWESHQLNGIEFTSAPANHNSGRTGFDSNTTLWCSWALRSEQGALFYSGDSAYDQHFRQIGERLGPFDMAFIEVAANVKEGKGFPVENWGHMQARHTLKAFQDLGADKLFPVHWSTFELFSHKWDEPMTDLIAEAEAASANLVTPMIGETIEVKKELNTSFWWKNQEMNLVKAKLSYQN
;
A
#
# COMPACT_ATOMS: atom_id res chain seq x y z
N MET A 1 -44.76 27.23 50.22
CA MET A 1 -43.59 26.41 49.87
C MET A 1 -43.94 25.57 48.64
N SER A 2 -43.04 25.55 47.67
CA SER A 2 -42.91 24.62 46.53
C SER A 2 -44.04 24.57 45.48
N ASN A 3 -43.93 25.46 44.50
CA ASN A 3 -43.99 25.06 43.10
C ASN A 3 -42.54 24.73 42.68
N VAL A 4 -42.32 23.66 41.91
CA VAL A 4 -41.26 23.43 40.90
C VAL A 4 -41.07 21.91 40.68
N ILE A 5 -40.79 21.54 39.43
CA ILE A 5 -40.37 20.22 38.89
C ILE A 5 -41.46 19.22 38.47
N LYS A 6 -42.14 19.47 37.33
CA LYS A 6 -42.65 18.43 36.42
C LYS A 6 -42.61 18.89 34.95
N ALA A 7 -41.42 19.18 34.45
CA ALA A 7 -41.12 19.26 33.04
C ALA A 7 -39.62 18.97 32.91
N SER A 8 -39.22 17.90 32.19
CA SER A 8 -37.89 17.79 31.54
C SER A 8 -37.54 16.40 30.97
N PHE A 9 -38.30 15.32 31.20
CA PHE A 9 -37.89 13.99 30.70
C PHE A 9 -38.45 13.58 29.32
N VAL A 10 -39.49 14.23 28.81
CA VAL A 10 -40.13 13.87 27.51
C VAL A 10 -39.53 14.63 26.31
N SER A 11 -38.85 15.76 26.55
CA SER A 11 -38.23 16.56 25.47
C SER A 11 -36.86 16.03 25.04
N LEU A 12 -36.06 15.43 25.93
CA LEU A 12 -34.71 14.96 25.58
C LEU A 12 -34.73 13.73 24.67
N LEU A 13 -35.64 12.77 24.91
CA LEU A 13 -35.77 11.57 24.09
C LEU A 13 -36.36 11.87 22.70
N GLY A 14 -37.30 12.81 22.61
CA GLY A 14 -37.84 13.28 21.33
C GLY A 14 -36.81 14.04 20.50
N VAL A 15 -36.02 14.93 21.11
CA VAL A 15 -34.95 15.66 20.42
C VAL A 15 -33.79 14.75 20.02
N MET A 16 -33.40 13.78 20.86
CA MET A 16 -32.40 12.77 20.49
C MET A 16 -32.91 11.87 19.36
N GLY A 17 -34.16 11.41 19.40
CA GLY A 17 -34.75 10.57 18.35
C GLY A 17 -34.90 11.30 17.01
N ILE A 18 -35.33 12.57 17.01
CA ILE A 18 -35.43 13.40 15.80
C ILE A 18 -34.05 13.76 15.24
N ASN A 19 -33.06 14.04 16.10
CA ASN A 19 -31.67 14.27 15.66
C ASN A 19 -31.02 13.00 15.11
N GLN A 20 -31.33 11.83 15.67
CA GLN A 20 -30.78 10.56 15.20
C GLN A 20 -31.41 10.15 13.86
N ALA A 21 -32.73 10.32 13.70
CA ALA A 21 -33.45 10.08 12.43
C ALA A 21 -32.99 11.05 11.32
N SER A 22 -32.91 12.36 11.60
CA SER A 22 -32.41 13.33 10.61
C SER A 22 -30.93 13.17 10.28
N ARG A 23 -30.12 12.56 11.16
CA ARG A 23 -28.72 12.23 10.90
C ARG A 23 -28.59 10.94 10.08
N SER A 24 -29.45 9.95 10.30
CA SER A 24 -29.50 8.74 9.46
C SER A 24 -29.97 9.04 8.04
N ASP A 25 -30.96 9.93 7.88
CA ASP A 25 -31.48 10.32 6.56
C ASP A 25 -30.40 11.05 5.75
N ARG A 26 -29.73 12.05 6.34
CA ARG A 26 -28.61 12.77 5.68
C ARG A 26 -27.43 11.87 5.32
N HIS A 27 -27.12 10.88 6.18
CA HIS A 27 -26.06 9.92 5.87
C HIS A 27 -26.45 9.00 4.71
N SER A 28 -27.70 8.55 4.65
CA SER A 28 -28.22 7.77 3.53
C SER A 28 -28.22 8.56 2.23
N GLU A 29 -28.61 9.84 2.26
CA GLU A 29 -28.56 10.74 1.10
C GLU A 29 -27.13 10.93 0.59
N ALA A 30 -26.16 11.17 1.49
CA ALA A 30 -24.76 11.33 1.12
C ALA A 30 -24.19 10.07 0.44
N LEU A 31 -24.54 8.88 0.94
CA LEU A 31 -24.13 7.62 0.31
C LEU A 31 -24.75 7.43 -1.08
N GLN A 32 -26.04 7.76 -1.25
CA GLN A 32 -26.70 7.68 -2.56
C GLN A 32 -26.09 8.66 -3.56
N GLN A 33 -25.82 9.90 -3.13
CA GLN A 33 -25.17 10.90 -3.98
C GLN A 33 -23.76 10.47 -4.38
N SER A 34 -22.98 9.93 -3.44
CA SER A 34 -21.64 9.40 -3.71
C SER A 34 -21.67 8.24 -4.71
N ALA A 35 -22.60 7.30 -4.53
CA ALA A 35 -22.79 6.18 -5.45
C ALA A 35 -23.16 6.65 -6.87
N GLN A 36 -24.05 7.64 -6.99
CA GLN A 36 -24.42 8.22 -8.29
C GLN A 36 -23.22 8.91 -8.95
N LEU A 37 -22.50 9.75 -8.21
CA LEU A 37 -21.31 10.44 -8.72
C LEU A 37 -20.26 9.44 -9.21
N ARG A 38 -20.00 8.38 -8.43
CA ARG A 38 -19.10 7.29 -8.81
C ARG A 38 -19.55 6.60 -10.09
N ALA A 39 -20.83 6.23 -10.19
CA ALA A 39 -21.39 5.60 -11.39
C ALA A 39 -21.22 6.49 -12.64
N ASP A 40 -21.51 7.79 -12.51
CA ASP A 40 -21.36 8.75 -13.60
C ASP A 40 -19.90 8.93 -14.02
N ARG A 41 -18.95 8.81 -13.08
CA ARG A 41 -17.51 8.86 -13.37
C ARG A 41 -17.03 7.59 -14.03
N ILE A 42 -17.45 6.41 -13.56
CA ILE A 42 -17.16 5.13 -14.21
C ILE A 42 -17.65 5.13 -15.66
N ALA A 43 -18.87 5.61 -15.91
CA ALA A 43 -19.44 5.65 -17.25
C ALA A 43 -18.68 6.57 -18.23
N ARG A 44 -17.93 7.54 -17.72
CA ARG A 44 -17.14 8.50 -18.52
C ARG A 44 -15.64 8.17 -18.57
N SER A 45 -15.18 7.28 -17.70
CA SER A 45 -13.77 6.91 -17.61
C SER A 45 -13.36 6.06 -18.81
N PRO A 46 -12.26 6.39 -19.51
CA PRO A 46 -11.74 5.53 -20.57
C PRO A 46 -11.15 4.23 -20.03
N GLN A 47 -11.01 4.11 -18.70
CA GLN A 47 -10.39 2.96 -18.05
C GLN A 47 -11.41 1.88 -17.74
N PHE A 48 -12.70 2.13 -17.99
CA PHE A 48 -13.79 1.21 -17.74
C PHE A 48 -14.53 0.84 -19.03
N GLN A 49 -14.96 -0.42 -19.10
CA GLN A 49 -15.87 -0.96 -20.11
C GLN A 49 -16.89 -1.86 -19.41
N ASP A 50 -18.18 -1.65 -19.68
CA ASP A 50 -19.29 -2.42 -19.07
C ASP A 50 -19.22 -2.50 -17.53
N GLY A 51 -18.82 -1.39 -16.89
CA GLY A 51 -18.68 -1.29 -15.43
C GLY A 51 -17.45 -1.99 -14.84
N LYS A 52 -16.54 -2.49 -15.67
CA LYS A 52 -15.28 -3.10 -15.25
C LYS A 52 -14.07 -2.33 -15.76
N ALA A 53 -13.06 -2.19 -14.92
CA ALA A 53 -11.77 -1.63 -15.30
C ALA A 53 -11.05 -2.55 -16.31
N ILE A 54 -10.41 -1.92 -17.31
CA ILE A 54 -9.75 -2.60 -18.42
C ILE A 54 -8.32 -2.98 -17.97
N ALA A 55 -8.10 -4.25 -17.63
CA ALA A 55 -6.78 -4.79 -17.36
C ALA A 55 -6.07 -5.19 -18.66
N ARG A 56 -4.82 -4.77 -18.84
CA ARG A 56 -3.97 -5.11 -19.99
C ARG A 56 -2.74 -5.91 -19.53
N MET A 57 -3.00 -6.95 -18.74
CA MET A 57 -1.93 -7.79 -18.21
C MET A 57 -1.14 -8.45 -19.36
N PRO A 58 0.21 -8.44 -19.29
CA PRO A 58 1.04 -9.19 -20.22
C PRO A 58 0.67 -10.67 -20.23
N THR A 59 0.75 -11.30 -21.41
CA THR A 59 0.69 -12.77 -21.54
C THR A 59 2.08 -13.28 -21.82
N VAL A 60 2.77 -13.74 -20.77
CA VAL A 60 4.14 -14.27 -20.86
C VAL A 60 4.08 -15.80 -20.84
N PRO A 61 4.68 -16.49 -21.83
CA PRO A 61 4.74 -17.95 -21.82
C PRO A 61 5.36 -18.46 -20.52
N SER A 62 4.62 -19.33 -19.82
CA SER A 62 5.08 -19.92 -18.57
C SER A 62 5.59 -21.34 -18.83
N PRO A 63 6.76 -21.71 -18.31
CA PRO A 63 7.23 -23.10 -18.33
C PRO A 63 6.48 -23.99 -17.33
N GLU A 64 5.77 -23.39 -16.37
CA GLU A 64 4.95 -24.09 -15.38
C GLU A 64 3.46 -23.84 -15.61
N SER A 65 2.65 -24.89 -15.47
CA SER A 65 1.20 -24.76 -15.53
C SER A 65 0.65 -24.03 -14.31
N MET A 66 -0.45 -23.29 -14.47
CA MET A 66 -1.15 -22.63 -13.35
C MET A 66 -1.48 -23.62 -12.22
N SER A 67 -1.85 -24.85 -12.55
CA SER A 67 -2.17 -25.89 -11.55
C SER A 67 -0.95 -26.27 -10.69
N THR A 68 0.23 -26.37 -11.32
CA THR A 68 1.50 -26.65 -10.63
C THR A 68 1.88 -25.49 -9.72
N THR A 69 1.75 -24.25 -10.21
CA THR A 69 2.04 -23.06 -9.43
C THR A 69 1.12 -22.94 -8.21
N MET A 70 -0.18 -23.19 -8.38
CA MET A 70 -1.14 -23.19 -7.27
C MET A 70 -0.85 -24.31 -6.26
N TRP A 71 -0.43 -25.50 -6.73
CA TRP A 71 -0.01 -26.58 -5.83
C TRP A 71 1.17 -26.18 -4.96
N LYS A 72 2.24 -25.64 -5.55
CA LYS A 72 3.40 -25.14 -4.80
C LYS A 72 3.00 -24.06 -3.80
N PHE A 73 2.18 -23.12 -4.25
CA PHE A 73 1.73 -22.00 -3.43
C PHE A 73 0.94 -22.44 -2.18
N PHE A 74 0.11 -23.47 -2.27
CA PHE A 74 -0.67 -23.94 -1.11
C PHE A 74 0.01 -25.02 -0.28
N PHE A 75 0.84 -25.89 -0.89
CA PHE A 75 1.36 -27.10 -0.23
C PHE A 75 2.88 -27.09 0.00
N GLU A 76 3.65 -26.27 -0.73
CA GLU A 76 5.13 -26.16 -0.59
C GLU A 76 5.57 -24.82 0.02
N ARG A 77 4.59 -24.02 0.45
CA ARG A 77 4.71 -22.66 0.95
C ARG A 77 5.73 -22.50 2.10
N GLY A 78 5.89 -23.52 2.94
CA GLY A 78 6.83 -23.49 4.07
C GLY A 78 8.30 -23.29 3.66
N GLN A 79 8.66 -23.69 2.43
CA GLN A 79 10.02 -23.52 1.90
C GLN A 79 10.27 -22.10 1.36
N LEU A 80 9.20 -21.36 1.07
CA LEU A 80 9.25 -20.00 0.54
C LEU A 80 9.41 -18.96 1.66
N LYS A 81 9.07 -19.33 2.90
CA LYS A 81 9.12 -18.48 4.09
C LYS A 81 10.54 -18.40 4.68
N PRO A 82 10.88 -17.33 5.42
CA PRO A 82 12.05 -17.35 6.27
C PRO A 82 11.91 -18.41 7.37
N GLN A 83 13.04 -19.04 7.74
CA GLN A 83 13.06 -20.08 8.77
C GLN A 83 12.87 -19.53 10.18
N VAL A 84 13.15 -18.23 10.36
CA VAL A 84 12.95 -17.48 11.60
C VAL A 84 12.23 -16.19 11.27
N ARG A 85 11.54 -15.62 12.27
CA ARG A 85 10.89 -14.32 12.09
C ARG A 85 11.93 -13.26 11.79
N LEU A 86 11.67 -12.44 10.77
CA LEU A 86 12.61 -11.39 10.36
C LEU A 86 12.68 -10.28 11.41
N PRO A 87 13.87 -9.68 11.63
CA PRO A 87 14.01 -8.54 12.52
C PRO A 87 13.32 -7.31 11.92
N HIS A 88 12.95 -6.39 12.80
CA HIS A 88 12.49 -5.06 12.44
C HIS A 88 13.09 -4.04 13.41
N HIS A 89 13.24 -2.81 12.94
CA HIS A 89 13.53 -1.65 13.76
C HIS A 89 12.22 -1.19 14.42
N ARG A 90 12.27 -0.79 15.69
CA ARG A 90 11.09 -0.20 16.33
C ARG A 90 10.91 1.21 15.80
N VAL A 91 9.69 1.58 15.40
CA VAL A 91 9.40 2.96 14.99
C VAL A 91 9.66 3.90 16.16
N ASP A 92 10.49 4.92 15.94
CA ASP A 92 10.70 6.01 16.89
C ASP A 92 9.49 6.94 16.86
N LEU A 93 8.51 6.63 17.70
CA LEU A 93 7.27 7.39 17.78
C LEU A 93 7.50 8.81 18.30
N GLU A 94 8.52 9.04 19.13
CA GLU A 94 8.83 10.36 19.68
C GLU A 94 9.29 11.30 18.57
N ALA A 95 10.12 10.79 17.65
CA ALA A 95 10.54 11.52 16.46
C ALA A 95 9.40 11.85 15.48
N LEU A 96 8.26 11.14 15.57
CA LEU A 96 7.08 11.35 14.73
C LEU A 96 5.95 12.12 15.43
N VAL A 97 6.10 12.52 16.70
CA VAL A 97 5.05 13.25 17.47
C VAL A 97 4.71 14.58 16.82
N GLU A 98 5.73 15.34 16.42
CA GLU A 98 5.58 16.60 15.71
C GLU A 98 5.73 16.37 14.20
N PRO A 99 4.79 16.87 13.36
CA PRO A 99 4.93 16.80 11.92
C PRO A 99 6.22 17.48 11.47
N SER A 100 6.97 16.83 10.57
CA SER A 100 8.20 17.40 10.04
C SER A 100 8.02 18.06 8.67
N ASP A 101 8.74 19.16 8.46
CA ASP A 101 8.99 19.73 7.14
C ASP A 101 10.11 18.98 6.37
N ALA A 102 10.79 18.02 6.98
CA ALA A 102 11.70 17.17 6.25
C ALA A 102 10.92 16.10 5.48
N LEU A 103 11.38 15.76 4.27
CA LEU A 103 10.85 14.64 3.52
C LEU A 103 11.31 13.33 4.16
N ARG A 104 10.49 12.77 5.05
CA ARG A 104 10.76 11.54 5.81
C ARG A 104 9.90 10.39 5.34
N VAL A 105 10.46 9.19 5.34
CA VAL A 105 9.73 7.95 5.04
C VAL A 105 10.08 6.90 6.08
N THR A 106 9.06 6.33 6.72
CA THR A 106 9.16 5.13 7.55
C THR A 106 8.55 3.95 6.80
N TRP A 107 9.31 2.86 6.64
CA TRP A 107 8.79 1.66 6.00
C TRP A 107 8.10 0.75 7.01
N LEU A 108 6.81 0.48 6.85
CA LEU A 108 6.02 -0.31 7.80
C LEU A 108 5.94 -1.81 7.42
N GLY A 109 6.68 -2.19 6.38
CA GLY A 109 6.68 -3.54 5.80
C GLY A 109 5.71 -3.67 4.63
N HIS A 110 5.97 -4.67 3.78
CA HIS A 110 5.31 -4.88 2.50
C HIS A 110 5.33 -3.59 1.66
N SER A 111 4.16 -3.09 1.29
CA SER A 111 3.97 -1.84 0.55
C SER A 111 3.47 -0.69 1.42
N SER A 112 3.46 -0.87 2.75
CA SER A 112 3.00 0.15 3.69
C SER A 112 4.11 1.16 4.01
N LEU A 113 3.83 2.44 3.80
CA LEU A 113 4.75 3.55 4.05
C LEU A 113 4.06 4.63 4.91
N PHE A 114 4.80 5.18 5.87
CA PHE A 114 4.41 6.42 6.56
C PHE A 114 5.35 7.54 6.11
N ILE A 115 4.79 8.54 5.44
CA ILE A 115 5.54 9.61 4.79
C ILE A 115 5.19 10.93 5.49
N GLU A 116 6.20 11.76 5.72
CA GLU A 116 6.01 13.16 6.08
C GLU A 116 6.62 14.04 4.99
N MET A 117 5.82 14.99 4.54
CA MET A 117 6.15 15.92 3.46
C MET A 117 5.34 17.18 3.70
N ASN A 118 5.95 18.38 3.68
CA ASN A 118 5.27 19.65 3.96
C ASN A 118 4.39 19.60 5.24
N ALA A 119 4.93 19.08 6.35
CA ALA A 119 4.21 18.90 7.61
C ALA A 119 2.90 18.08 7.50
N THR A 120 2.73 17.32 6.42
CA THR A 120 1.56 16.46 6.16
C THR A 120 1.97 15.01 6.30
N ARG A 121 1.20 14.27 7.09
CA ARG A 121 1.40 12.83 7.31
C ARG A 121 0.56 12.03 6.33
N ILE A 122 1.24 11.17 5.58
CA ILE A 122 0.65 10.39 4.52
C ILE A 122 0.89 8.92 4.82
N LEU A 123 -0.16 8.13 4.90
CA LEU A 123 -0.08 6.69 5.13
C LEU A 123 -0.48 5.96 3.84
N VAL A 124 0.44 5.21 3.27
CA VAL A 124 0.27 4.53 1.96
C VAL A 124 0.02 3.05 2.18
N ASP A 125 -0.99 2.49 1.50
CA ASP A 125 -1.38 1.08 1.50
C ASP A 125 -1.21 0.36 2.85
N PRO A 126 -1.89 0.83 3.90
CA PRO A 126 -1.59 0.41 5.26
C PRO A 126 -2.19 -0.95 5.60
N VAL A 127 -1.33 -1.97 5.70
CA VAL A 127 -1.69 -3.33 6.11
C VAL A 127 -0.83 -3.74 7.30
N PHE A 128 -1.48 -3.95 8.45
CA PHE A 128 -0.78 -4.24 9.71
C PHE A 128 -0.88 -5.70 10.14
N GLU A 129 -1.88 -6.45 9.67
CA GLU A 129 -2.13 -7.82 10.11
C GLU A 129 -1.91 -8.84 8.98
N TYR A 130 -2.82 -8.96 8.01
CA TYR A 130 -2.77 -10.06 7.04
C TYR A 130 -3.23 -9.66 5.64
N ALA A 131 -2.61 -10.30 4.65
CA ALA A 131 -2.76 -10.07 3.21
C ALA A 131 -3.83 -10.97 2.54
N SER A 132 -4.95 -11.26 3.22
CA SER A 132 -5.93 -12.24 2.70
C SER A 132 -7.35 -12.02 3.25
N PRO A 133 -8.37 -12.72 2.73
CA PRO A 133 -9.64 -12.84 3.43
C PRO A 133 -9.43 -13.41 4.83
N TRP A 134 -10.22 -12.96 5.82
CA TRP A 134 -10.06 -13.38 7.23
C TRP A 134 -9.99 -14.90 7.43
N VAL A 135 -10.72 -15.68 6.62
CA VAL A 135 -10.72 -17.16 6.66
C VAL A 135 -9.36 -17.79 6.34
N ALA A 136 -8.49 -17.07 5.63
CA ALA A 136 -7.18 -17.51 5.18
C ALA A 136 -6.01 -16.85 5.96
N LYS A 137 -6.30 -16.03 6.99
CA LYS A 137 -5.29 -15.20 7.67
C LYS A 137 -4.04 -15.96 8.14
N LYS A 138 -4.17 -17.21 8.57
CA LYS A 138 -3.03 -18.03 9.03
C LYS A 138 -2.05 -18.41 7.92
N LEU A 139 -2.52 -18.51 6.67
CA LEU A 139 -1.68 -18.84 5.52
C LEU A 139 -0.80 -17.65 5.11
N PHE A 140 -1.31 -16.44 5.34
CA PHE A 140 -0.75 -15.15 4.94
C PHE A 140 -0.40 -14.28 6.14
N ASP A 141 0.09 -14.90 7.21
CA ASP A 141 0.65 -14.17 8.36
C ASP A 141 1.98 -13.52 7.98
N ARG A 142 2.34 -12.45 8.68
CA ARG A 142 3.55 -11.68 8.41
C ARG A 142 4.79 -12.42 8.89
N ASN A 143 5.78 -12.49 8.02
CA ASN A 143 7.14 -12.94 8.33
C ASN A 143 7.92 -12.02 9.28
N VAL A 144 7.40 -10.82 9.48
CA VAL A 144 7.96 -9.75 10.29
C VAL A 144 6.82 -9.12 11.07
N ASP A 145 7.00 -8.93 12.38
CA ASP A 145 6.02 -8.18 13.16
C ASP A 145 5.79 -6.80 12.54
N ALA A 146 4.54 -6.31 12.61
CA ALA A 146 4.31 -4.91 12.30
C ALA A 146 5.15 -4.06 13.28
N PRO A 147 6.03 -3.16 12.79
CA PRO A 147 6.99 -2.46 13.64
C PRO A 147 6.32 -1.47 14.60
N VAL A 148 5.03 -1.21 14.39
CA VAL A 148 4.12 -0.39 15.18
C VAL A 148 2.68 -0.83 14.86
N THR A 149 1.75 -0.66 15.81
CA THR A 149 0.33 -0.89 15.54
C THR A 149 -0.31 0.36 14.94
N ARG A 150 -1.40 0.19 14.18
CA ARG A 150 -2.16 1.31 13.61
C ARG A 150 -2.62 2.32 14.67
N GLU A 151 -2.86 1.86 15.90
CA GLU A 151 -3.29 2.69 17.03
C GLU A 151 -2.19 3.60 17.58
N ARG A 152 -0.93 3.17 17.45
CA ARG A 152 0.22 3.88 18.01
C ARG A 152 0.88 4.84 17.04
N LEU A 153 0.58 4.72 15.74
CA LEU A 153 1.04 5.69 14.75
C LEU A 153 0.38 7.05 14.99
N PRO A 154 1.12 8.16 14.78
CA PRO A 154 0.51 9.47 14.68
C PRO A 154 -0.57 9.46 13.60
N LYS A 155 -1.69 10.14 13.86
CA LYS A 155 -2.81 10.22 12.93
C LYS A 155 -2.32 10.78 11.58
N PRO A 156 -2.53 10.09 10.44
CA PRO A 156 -2.25 10.63 9.13
C PRO A 156 -3.28 11.70 8.76
N ASP A 157 -2.90 12.64 7.91
CA ASP A 157 -3.83 13.59 7.29
C ASP A 157 -4.48 12.96 6.05
N VAL A 158 -3.70 12.14 5.33
CA VAL A 158 -4.14 11.45 4.12
C VAL A 158 -3.74 9.98 4.16
N ILE A 159 -4.67 9.10 3.78
CA ILE A 159 -4.40 7.70 3.46
C ILE A 159 -4.47 7.53 1.93
N LEU A 160 -3.39 7.06 1.32
CA LEU A 160 -3.32 6.72 -0.09
C LEU A 160 -3.52 5.23 -0.27
N ILE A 161 -4.44 4.85 -1.17
CA ILE A 161 -4.64 3.47 -1.58
C ILE A 161 -4.26 3.31 -3.05
N SER A 162 -3.48 2.31 -3.43
CA SER A 162 -3.17 2.02 -4.84
C SER A 162 -4.24 1.17 -5.52
N HIS A 163 -4.78 0.16 -4.83
CA HIS A 163 -5.80 -0.74 -5.36
C HIS A 163 -6.49 -1.54 -4.25
N ASP A 164 -7.45 -2.39 -4.60
CA ASP A 164 -8.33 -3.04 -3.63
C ASP A 164 -7.89 -4.43 -3.15
N HIS A 165 -6.68 -4.92 -3.45
CA HIS A 165 -6.24 -6.22 -2.94
C HIS A 165 -6.01 -6.20 -1.42
N TYR A 166 -6.02 -7.38 -0.80
CA TYR A 166 -5.99 -7.50 0.67
C TYR A 166 -4.68 -7.04 1.31
N ASP A 167 -3.58 -7.13 0.58
CA ASP A 167 -2.24 -6.75 1.01
C ASP A 167 -1.90 -5.26 0.77
N HIS A 168 -2.85 -4.52 0.18
CA HIS A 168 -2.78 -3.06 0.00
C HIS A 168 -3.94 -2.33 0.70
N LEU A 169 -5.09 -2.99 0.89
CA LEU A 169 -6.29 -2.43 1.48
C LEU A 169 -6.85 -3.33 2.59
N GLU A 170 -6.51 -2.99 3.83
CA GLU A 170 -6.94 -3.73 5.03
C GLU A 170 -8.21 -3.11 5.66
N GLU A 171 -9.29 -3.89 5.72
CA GLU A 171 -10.58 -3.45 6.29
C GLU A 171 -10.44 -2.95 7.74
N ALA A 172 -9.67 -3.64 8.58
CA ALA A 172 -9.48 -3.27 9.99
C ALA A 172 -8.82 -1.88 10.13
N THR A 173 -7.87 -1.56 9.25
CA THR A 173 -7.24 -0.25 9.22
C THR A 173 -8.19 0.83 8.76
N ILE A 174 -8.96 0.60 7.68
CA ILE A 174 -9.94 1.58 7.23
C ILE A 174 -10.99 1.85 8.31
N ARG A 175 -11.52 0.80 8.96
CA ARG A 175 -12.49 0.95 10.06
C ARG A 175 -11.92 1.75 11.23
N TYR A 176 -10.65 1.55 11.56
CA TYR A 176 -9.99 2.30 12.63
C TYR A 176 -9.89 3.80 12.32
N TYR A 177 -9.77 4.20 11.05
CA TYR A 177 -9.68 5.62 10.66
C TYR A 177 -11.02 6.23 10.21
N ALA A 178 -12.08 5.44 10.12
CA ALA A 178 -13.36 5.86 9.54
C ALA A 178 -14.04 7.04 10.26
N ASP A 179 -13.87 7.14 11.58
CA ASP A 179 -14.43 8.20 12.42
C ASP A 179 -13.44 9.33 12.73
N LYS A 180 -12.26 9.30 12.12
CA LYS A 180 -11.23 10.31 12.30
C LYS A 180 -11.24 11.32 11.17
N GLU A 181 -10.69 12.50 11.47
CA GLU A 181 -10.41 13.53 10.48
C GLU A 181 -9.17 13.13 9.69
N VAL A 182 -9.39 12.27 8.69
CA VAL A 182 -8.41 11.72 7.74
C VAL A 182 -9.07 11.69 6.36
N LEU A 183 -8.35 12.13 5.33
CA LEU A 183 -8.79 12.03 3.95
C LEU A 183 -8.31 10.70 3.34
N PHE A 184 -9.15 10.05 2.54
CA PHE A 184 -8.79 8.84 1.81
C PHE A 184 -8.73 9.16 0.33
N TYR A 185 -7.54 9.07 -0.26
CA TYR A 185 -7.34 9.20 -1.70
C TYR A 185 -7.17 7.82 -2.29
N VAL A 186 -8.10 7.44 -3.15
CA VAL A 186 -8.24 6.08 -3.65
C VAL A 186 -8.54 6.09 -5.15
N PRO A 187 -8.25 5.00 -5.90
CA PRO A 187 -8.65 4.89 -7.30
C PRO A 187 -10.17 4.87 -7.45
N LEU A 188 -10.64 5.19 -8.64
CA LEU A 188 -12.06 5.21 -8.96
C LEU A 188 -12.76 3.90 -8.58
N ALA A 189 -13.91 4.05 -7.92
CA ALA A 189 -14.75 2.99 -7.37
C ALA A 189 -14.21 2.22 -6.15
N VAL A 190 -12.96 2.43 -5.69
CA VAL A 190 -12.47 1.82 -4.43
C VAL A 190 -13.22 2.38 -3.21
N GLY A 191 -13.69 3.62 -3.28
CA GLY A 191 -14.45 4.28 -2.22
C GLY A 191 -15.71 3.53 -1.79
N LYS A 192 -16.30 2.70 -2.66
CA LYS A 192 -17.44 1.83 -2.31
C LYS A 192 -17.12 0.87 -1.15
N HIS A 193 -15.87 0.41 -1.05
CA HIS A 193 -15.42 -0.45 0.06
C HIS A 193 -15.30 0.37 1.34
N LEU A 194 -14.69 1.56 1.26
CA LEU A 194 -14.50 2.46 2.39
C LEU A 194 -15.85 2.91 2.98
N GLU A 195 -16.82 3.27 2.13
CA GLU A 195 -18.19 3.60 2.53
C GLU A 195 -18.85 2.42 3.29
N LYS A 196 -18.73 1.20 2.75
CA LYS A 196 -19.22 -0.02 3.40
C LYS A 196 -18.54 -0.28 4.75
N TRP A 197 -17.30 0.18 4.92
CA TRP A 197 -16.52 0.06 6.15
C TRP A 197 -16.72 1.22 7.12
N GLY A 198 -17.58 2.20 6.78
CA GLY A 198 -18.04 3.26 7.67
C GLY A 198 -17.37 4.62 7.44
N VAL A 199 -16.54 4.76 6.41
CA VAL A 199 -15.95 6.06 6.06
C VAL A 199 -17.03 6.95 5.43
N SER A 200 -17.14 8.18 5.91
CA SER A 200 -18.04 9.19 5.33
C SER A 200 -17.61 9.51 3.88
N PRO A 201 -18.55 9.59 2.91
CA PRO A 201 -18.22 10.00 1.53
C PRO A 201 -17.45 11.30 1.42
N ASN A 202 -17.67 12.26 2.34
CA ASN A 202 -16.99 13.55 2.34
C ASN A 202 -15.49 13.45 2.67
N HIS A 203 -15.04 12.32 3.22
CA HIS A 203 -13.63 12.06 3.50
C HIS A 203 -12.97 11.22 2.39
N ILE A 204 -13.72 10.78 1.39
CA ILE A 204 -13.21 9.94 0.30
C ILE A 204 -13.09 10.79 -0.96
N ARG A 205 -11.91 10.74 -1.58
CA ARG A 205 -11.70 11.26 -2.93
C ARG A 205 -11.26 10.12 -3.83
N GLU A 206 -12.08 9.83 -4.82
CA GLU A 206 -11.79 8.84 -5.85
C GLU A 206 -11.08 9.49 -7.03
N PHE A 207 -10.08 8.83 -7.60
CA PHE A 207 -9.27 9.36 -8.71
C PHE A 207 -9.30 8.41 -9.90
N ASP A 208 -9.53 8.96 -11.09
CA ASP A 208 -9.14 8.31 -12.34
C ASP A 208 -7.63 8.55 -12.60
N TRP A 209 -7.06 7.88 -13.59
CA TRP A 209 -5.68 8.13 -13.98
C TRP A 209 -5.48 9.56 -14.49
N TRP A 210 -4.34 10.13 -14.11
CA TRP A 210 -3.89 11.49 -14.39
C TRP A 210 -4.67 12.61 -13.71
N GLU A 211 -5.65 12.29 -12.87
CA GLU A 211 -6.26 13.28 -11.99
C GLU A 211 -5.33 13.60 -10.83
N SER A 212 -5.31 14.87 -10.43
CA SER A 212 -4.52 15.35 -9.30
C SER A 212 -5.35 16.13 -8.29
N HIS A 213 -4.83 16.23 -7.07
CA HIS A 213 -5.39 17.08 -6.02
C HIS A 213 -4.28 17.72 -5.20
N GLN A 214 -4.46 18.97 -4.81
CA GLN A 214 -3.52 19.68 -3.95
C GLN A 214 -4.00 19.73 -2.50
N LEU A 215 -3.13 19.37 -1.57
CA LEU A 215 -3.35 19.54 -0.13
C LEU A 215 -2.02 19.94 0.52
N ASN A 216 -2.03 20.99 1.35
CA ASN A 216 -0.85 21.46 2.11
C ASN A 216 0.42 21.68 1.26
N GLY A 217 0.25 22.15 0.01
CA GLY A 217 1.36 22.38 -0.92
C GLY A 217 1.94 21.11 -1.55
N ILE A 218 1.25 19.97 -1.41
CA ILE A 218 1.59 18.70 -2.08
C ILE A 218 0.54 18.43 -3.16
N GLU A 219 1.00 18.22 -4.38
CA GLU A 219 0.18 17.66 -5.45
C GLU A 219 0.24 16.13 -5.41
N PHE A 220 -0.92 15.50 -5.23
CA PHE A 220 -1.12 14.07 -5.30
C PHE A 220 -1.72 13.74 -6.66
N THR A 221 -1.01 12.97 -7.48
CA THR A 221 -1.48 12.53 -8.79
C THR A 221 -1.65 11.03 -8.82
N SER A 222 -2.86 10.58 -9.14
CA SER A 222 -3.14 9.17 -9.47
C SER A 222 -2.55 8.91 -10.85
N ALA A 223 -1.48 8.13 -10.93
CA ALA A 223 -0.81 7.79 -12.18
C ALA A 223 -1.17 6.36 -12.62
N PRO A 224 -1.03 6.01 -13.92
CA PRO A 224 -1.34 4.66 -14.37
C PRO A 224 -0.49 3.57 -13.70
N ALA A 225 -1.06 2.38 -13.61
CA ALA A 225 -0.38 1.14 -13.27
C ALA A 225 -1.00 0.01 -14.12
N ASN A 226 -0.28 -1.08 -14.36
CA ASN A 226 -0.78 -2.24 -15.10
C ASN A 226 -1.03 -3.41 -14.16
N HIS A 227 -2.19 -3.40 -13.52
CA HIS A 227 -2.60 -4.41 -12.56
C HIS A 227 -4.05 -4.85 -12.80
N ASN A 228 -4.66 -5.48 -11.80
CA ASN A 228 -6.06 -5.82 -11.74
C ASN A 228 -6.64 -5.47 -10.35
N SER A 229 -7.92 -5.78 -10.15
CA SER A 229 -8.60 -5.60 -8.86
C SER A 229 -9.60 -6.72 -8.57
N GLY A 230 -9.97 -6.85 -7.30
CA GLY A 230 -10.99 -7.77 -6.81
C GLY A 230 -10.63 -8.39 -5.46
N ARG A 231 -11.63 -8.54 -4.61
CA ARG A 231 -11.49 -9.11 -3.25
C ARG A 231 -12.21 -10.44 -3.08
N THR A 232 -13.00 -10.84 -4.05
CA THR A 232 -13.87 -12.02 -4.04
C THR A 232 -13.85 -12.70 -5.42
N GLY A 233 -14.53 -13.84 -5.54
CA GLY A 233 -14.69 -14.49 -6.85
C GLY A 233 -15.62 -13.77 -7.83
N PHE A 234 -16.28 -12.69 -7.43
CA PHE A 234 -17.38 -12.06 -8.18
C PHE A 234 -17.18 -10.57 -8.49
N ASP A 235 -16.10 -9.95 -8.00
CA ASP A 235 -15.85 -8.51 -8.09
C ASP A 235 -14.57 -8.17 -8.88
N SER A 236 -14.09 -9.11 -9.68
CA SER A 236 -12.94 -8.91 -10.57
C SER A 236 -13.10 -7.67 -11.44
N ASN A 237 -12.11 -6.80 -11.34
CA ASN A 237 -11.98 -5.53 -12.06
C ASN A 237 -13.16 -4.57 -11.84
N THR A 238 -13.85 -4.64 -10.70
CA THR A 238 -14.94 -3.70 -10.39
C THR A 238 -14.47 -2.38 -9.77
N THR A 239 -13.17 -2.20 -9.57
CA THR A 239 -12.53 -0.94 -9.17
C THR A 239 -11.28 -0.67 -10.01
N LEU A 240 -10.86 0.58 -10.06
CA LEU A 240 -9.58 0.95 -10.66
C LEU A 240 -8.42 0.64 -9.70
N TRP A 241 -7.21 0.68 -10.23
CA TRP A 241 -5.91 0.62 -9.54
C TRP A 241 -5.03 1.76 -10.05
N CYS A 242 -4.06 2.26 -9.28
CA CYS A 242 -3.16 3.31 -9.72
C CYS A 242 -1.80 3.23 -9.02
N SER A 243 -0.83 3.95 -9.58
CA SER A 243 0.36 4.40 -8.87
C SER A 243 0.12 5.82 -8.32
N TRP A 244 0.98 6.30 -7.42
CA TRP A 244 0.88 7.65 -6.86
C TRP A 244 2.17 8.43 -7.11
N ALA A 245 2.04 9.62 -7.68
CA ALA A 245 3.10 10.62 -7.72
C ALA A 245 2.76 11.75 -6.74
N LEU A 246 3.72 12.10 -5.89
CA LEU A 246 3.60 13.14 -4.88
C LEU A 246 4.65 14.20 -5.16
N ARG A 247 4.26 15.47 -5.25
CA ARG A 247 5.19 16.57 -5.56
C ARG A 247 4.91 17.79 -4.69
N SER A 248 5.96 18.35 -4.10
CA SER A 248 5.94 19.64 -3.42
C SER A 248 7.25 20.39 -3.66
N GLU A 249 7.38 21.56 -3.04
CA GLU A 249 8.63 22.32 -3.02
C GLU A 249 9.79 21.59 -2.32
N GLN A 250 9.49 20.62 -1.44
CA GLN A 250 10.51 19.84 -0.73
C GLN A 250 11.07 18.68 -1.56
N GLY A 251 10.35 18.22 -2.59
CA GLY A 251 10.76 17.10 -3.41
C GLY A 251 9.60 16.38 -4.10
N ALA A 252 9.93 15.27 -4.74
CA ALA A 252 8.96 14.42 -5.40
C ALA A 252 9.19 12.93 -5.10
N LEU A 253 8.11 12.22 -4.81
CA LEU A 253 8.08 10.79 -4.53
C LEU A 253 7.19 10.08 -5.54
N PHE A 254 7.53 8.85 -5.87
CA PHE A 254 6.69 7.95 -6.66
C PHE A 254 6.45 6.65 -5.90
N TYR A 255 5.22 6.17 -5.88
CA TYR A 255 4.85 4.86 -5.35
C TYR A 255 4.11 4.06 -6.42
N SER A 256 4.62 2.88 -6.76
CA SER A 256 4.11 2.10 -7.90
C SER A 256 2.74 1.47 -7.65
N GLY A 257 2.36 1.23 -6.40
CA GLY A 257 1.43 0.14 -6.11
C GLY A 257 2.00 -1.18 -6.62
N ASP A 258 1.12 -2.08 -7.03
CA ASP A 258 1.51 -3.25 -7.83
C ASP A 258 1.29 -2.94 -9.31
N SER A 259 2.22 -3.38 -10.14
CA SER A 259 2.15 -3.10 -11.57
C SER A 259 3.07 -4.02 -12.35
N ALA A 260 2.56 -4.61 -13.43
CA ALA A 260 3.40 -5.18 -14.46
C ALA A 260 4.07 -4.04 -15.24
N TYR A 261 5.28 -4.29 -15.73
CA TYR A 261 5.98 -3.28 -16.52
C TYR A 261 5.31 -3.01 -17.87
N ASP A 262 5.18 -1.72 -18.21
CA ASP A 262 4.80 -1.22 -19.53
C ASP A 262 5.31 0.23 -19.70
N GLN A 263 5.04 0.86 -20.84
CA GLN A 263 5.46 2.23 -21.20
C GLN A 263 4.95 3.32 -20.25
N HIS A 264 3.98 3.02 -19.39
CA HIS A 264 3.41 3.99 -18.44
C HIS A 264 4.47 4.57 -17.49
N PHE A 265 5.46 3.78 -17.03
CA PHE A 265 6.54 4.29 -16.19
C PHE A 265 7.32 5.41 -16.86
N ARG A 266 7.63 5.25 -18.14
CA ARG A 266 8.30 6.28 -18.95
C ARG A 266 7.42 7.52 -19.11
N GLN A 267 6.14 7.35 -19.41
CA GLN A 267 5.19 8.46 -19.51
C GLN A 267 5.07 9.23 -18.19
N ILE A 268 5.10 8.53 -17.06
CA ILE A 268 5.10 9.12 -15.72
C ILE A 268 6.39 9.91 -15.48
N GLY A 269 7.55 9.34 -15.79
CA GLY A 269 8.85 10.03 -15.66
C GLY A 269 8.91 11.29 -16.52
N GLU A 270 8.45 11.22 -17.77
CA GLU A 270 8.41 12.36 -18.70
C GLU A 270 7.44 13.47 -18.25
N ARG A 271 6.29 13.11 -17.64
CA ARG A 271 5.24 14.07 -17.27
C ARG A 271 5.39 14.63 -15.85
N LEU A 272 5.77 13.78 -14.90
CA LEU A 272 5.70 14.04 -13.47
C LEU A 272 7.06 13.97 -12.77
N GLY A 273 8.10 13.45 -13.43
CA GLY A 273 9.45 13.38 -12.91
C GLY A 273 10.25 14.70 -13.03
N PRO A 274 11.52 14.71 -12.63
CA PRO A 274 12.23 13.61 -11.96
C PRO A 274 11.75 13.43 -10.52
N PHE A 275 11.96 12.23 -9.96
CA PHE A 275 11.61 11.89 -8.58
C PHE A 275 12.86 11.76 -7.71
N ASP A 276 12.78 12.20 -6.46
CA ASP A 276 13.88 12.01 -5.49
C ASP A 276 13.98 10.55 -5.03
N MET A 277 12.84 9.87 -4.94
CA MET A 277 12.76 8.47 -4.55
C MET A 277 11.53 7.80 -5.17
N ALA A 278 11.73 6.60 -5.70
CA ALA A 278 10.67 5.74 -6.20
C ALA A 278 10.56 4.49 -5.34
N PHE A 279 9.38 4.28 -4.77
CA PHE A 279 8.97 3.06 -4.06
C PHE A 279 8.35 2.11 -5.08
N ILE A 280 9.09 1.07 -5.47
CA ILE A 280 8.68 0.16 -6.55
C ILE A 280 8.60 -1.26 -6.03
N GLU A 281 7.50 -1.95 -6.32
CA GLU A 281 7.36 -3.38 -6.01
C GLU A 281 8.42 -4.24 -6.71
N VAL A 282 8.72 -5.40 -6.12
CA VAL A 282 9.68 -6.34 -6.67
C VAL A 282 9.32 -7.79 -6.38
N ALA A 283 9.38 -8.62 -7.42
CA ALA A 283 9.36 -10.08 -7.35
C ALA A 283 10.64 -10.68 -7.95
N ALA A 284 10.86 -11.97 -7.72
CA ALA A 284 12.05 -12.67 -8.23
C ALA A 284 12.04 -12.80 -9.76
N ASN A 285 13.23 -12.81 -10.36
CA ASN A 285 13.38 -13.13 -11.77
C ASN A 285 13.04 -14.61 -12.02
N VAL A 286 12.40 -14.90 -13.15
CA VAL A 286 12.25 -16.28 -13.65
C VAL A 286 13.63 -16.77 -14.08
N LYS A 287 14.08 -17.90 -13.53
CA LYS A 287 15.42 -18.45 -13.76
C LYS A 287 15.33 -19.84 -14.36
N GLU A 288 16.24 -20.15 -15.28
CA GLU A 288 16.43 -21.50 -15.84
C GLU A 288 15.15 -22.14 -16.41
N GLY A 289 14.18 -21.34 -16.86
CA GLY A 289 12.89 -21.84 -17.33
C GLY A 289 12.06 -22.52 -16.23
N LYS A 290 12.20 -22.11 -14.97
CA LYS A 290 11.39 -22.57 -13.83
C LYS A 290 10.70 -21.39 -13.15
N GLY A 291 9.53 -21.63 -12.59
CA GLY A 291 8.67 -20.61 -12.00
C GLY A 291 7.66 -20.01 -12.99
N PHE A 292 6.69 -19.29 -12.43
CA PHE A 292 5.63 -18.63 -13.18
C PHE A 292 5.97 -17.14 -13.35
N PRO A 293 5.97 -16.58 -14.57
CA PRO A 293 6.23 -15.16 -14.77
C PRO A 293 5.18 -14.31 -14.08
N VAL A 294 5.61 -13.52 -13.10
CA VAL A 294 4.76 -12.67 -12.25
C VAL A 294 4.03 -11.58 -13.03
N GLU A 295 4.51 -11.26 -14.24
CA GLU A 295 3.87 -10.30 -15.15
C GLU A 295 2.44 -10.73 -15.53
N ASN A 296 2.19 -12.05 -15.61
CA ASN A 296 0.85 -12.59 -15.86
C ASN A 296 -0.14 -12.31 -14.70
N TRP A 297 0.35 -11.84 -13.56
CA TRP A 297 -0.42 -11.44 -12.39
C TRP A 297 -0.32 -9.95 -12.08
N GLY A 298 0.18 -9.15 -13.03
CA GLY A 298 0.27 -7.70 -12.84
C GLY A 298 1.46 -7.27 -11.97
N HIS A 299 2.56 -8.02 -11.98
CA HIS A 299 3.74 -7.71 -11.17
C HIS A 299 5.06 -7.64 -11.95
N MET A 300 6.11 -7.16 -11.30
CA MET A 300 7.44 -7.00 -11.90
C MET A 300 8.48 -8.00 -11.35
N GLN A 301 9.20 -8.63 -12.28
CA GLN A 301 10.50 -9.23 -11.95
C GLN A 301 11.52 -8.13 -11.61
N ALA A 302 12.56 -8.43 -10.84
CA ALA A 302 13.60 -7.47 -10.45
C ALA A 302 14.20 -6.65 -11.62
N ARG A 303 14.43 -7.28 -12.78
CA ARG A 303 14.89 -6.58 -14.00
C ARG A 303 13.90 -5.52 -14.49
N HIS A 304 12.60 -5.78 -14.33
CA HIS A 304 11.54 -4.86 -14.70
C HIS A 304 11.41 -3.73 -13.68
N THR A 305 11.55 -4.02 -12.39
CA THR A 305 11.63 -3.01 -11.33
C THR A 305 12.77 -2.02 -11.59
N LEU A 306 13.97 -2.51 -11.95
CA LEU A 306 15.09 -1.63 -12.33
C LEU A 306 14.76 -0.79 -13.57
N LYS A 307 14.13 -1.39 -14.58
CA LYS A 307 13.77 -0.67 -15.81
C LYS A 307 12.71 0.40 -15.55
N ALA A 308 11.70 0.11 -14.72
CA ALA A 308 10.70 1.08 -14.27
C ALA A 308 11.35 2.25 -13.53
N PHE A 309 12.29 1.96 -12.61
CA PHE A 309 13.06 2.97 -11.90
C PHE A 309 13.80 3.93 -12.84
N GLN A 310 14.48 3.39 -13.86
CA GLN A 310 15.19 4.20 -14.86
C GLN A 310 14.23 5.05 -15.70
N ASP A 311 13.10 4.48 -16.13
CA ASP A 311 12.11 5.16 -16.95
C ASP A 311 11.35 6.27 -16.19
N LEU A 312 11.24 6.13 -14.86
CA LEU A 312 10.72 7.18 -13.99
C LEU A 312 11.69 8.37 -13.82
N GLY A 313 12.98 8.20 -14.16
CA GLY A 313 14.01 9.19 -13.90
C GLY A 313 14.16 9.51 -12.42
N ALA A 314 14.02 8.50 -11.56
CA ALA A 314 14.16 8.66 -10.11
C ALA A 314 15.63 8.60 -9.66
N ASP A 315 15.98 9.35 -8.61
CA ASP A 315 17.34 9.35 -8.06
C ASP A 315 17.61 8.11 -7.18
N LYS A 316 16.63 7.70 -6.35
CA LYS A 316 16.76 6.57 -5.42
C LYS A 316 15.69 5.51 -5.67
N LEU A 317 16.11 4.24 -5.72
CA LEU A 317 15.22 3.08 -5.81
C LEU A 317 15.00 2.49 -4.42
N PHE A 318 13.76 2.53 -3.94
CA PHE A 318 13.33 1.87 -2.71
C PHE A 318 12.42 0.69 -3.08
N PRO A 319 12.84 -0.58 -2.88
CA PRO A 319 11.99 -1.73 -3.15
C PRO A 319 10.96 -1.98 -2.05
N VAL A 320 9.71 -2.19 -2.44
CA VAL A 320 8.57 -2.55 -1.57
C VAL A 320 7.97 -3.91 -1.97
N HIS A 321 6.86 -4.33 -1.36
CA HIS A 321 6.14 -5.58 -1.69
C HIS A 321 6.92 -6.90 -1.41
N TRP A 322 8.02 -6.83 -0.64
CA TRP A 322 8.84 -7.99 -0.31
C TRP A 322 8.98 -8.21 1.20
N SER A 323 9.58 -9.34 1.59
CA SER A 323 9.88 -9.81 2.96
C SER A 323 8.70 -10.08 3.90
N THR A 324 7.52 -9.48 3.68
CA THR A 324 6.43 -9.49 4.68
C THR A 324 5.46 -10.65 4.49
N PHE A 325 5.04 -10.93 3.26
CA PHE A 325 4.11 -12.02 2.93
C PHE A 325 4.65 -12.86 1.75
N GLU A 326 4.35 -14.16 1.70
CA GLU A 326 4.62 -14.97 0.49
C GLU A 326 3.43 -14.88 -0.47
N LEU A 327 3.52 -13.98 -1.44
CA LEU A 327 2.46 -13.82 -2.45
C LEU A 327 2.82 -14.48 -3.79
N PHE A 328 4.04 -15.02 -3.89
CA PHE A 328 4.56 -15.71 -5.07
C PHE A 328 5.16 -17.07 -4.74
N SER A 329 5.57 -17.80 -5.77
CA SER A 329 6.19 -19.13 -5.68
C SER A 329 7.72 -19.11 -5.56
N HIS A 330 8.34 -17.93 -5.37
CA HIS A 330 9.77 -17.79 -5.12
C HIS A 330 10.05 -17.65 -3.61
N LYS A 331 11.30 -17.89 -3.18
CA LYS A 331 11.69 -17.64 -1.79
C LYS A 331 11.62 -16.15 -1.46
N TRP A 332 11.32 -15.82 -0.21
CA TRP A 332 11.07 -14.44 0.26
C TRP A 332 12.22 -13.45 0.01
N ASP A 333 13.49 -13.89 -0.04
CA ASP A 333 14.69 -13.07 -0.22
C ASP A 333 15.25 -13.08 -1.66
N GLU A 334 14.71 -13.91 -2.54
CA GLU A 334 15.10 -13.97 -3.95
C GLU A 334 14.86 -12.65 -4.70
N PRO A 335 13.72 -11.93 -4.55
CA PRO A 335 13.48 -10.66 -5.23
C PRO A 335 14.59 -9.65 -4.99
N MET A 336 15.04 -9.56 -3.74
CA MET A 336 16.10 -8.64 -3.35
C MET A 336 17.48 -9.11 -3.78
N THR A 337 17.72 -10.41 -3.81
CA THR A 337 18.98 -10.96 -4.35
C THR A 337 19.13 -10.60 -5.82
N ASP A 338 18.05 -10.73 -6.59
CA ASP A 338 18.03 -10.38 -8.01
C ASP A 338 18.15 -8.86 -8.20
N LEU A 339 17.37 -8.07 -7.46
CA LEU A 339 17.39 -6.62 -7.60
C LEU A 339 18.74 -5.99 -7.25
N ILE A 340 19.46 -6.54 -6.26
CA ILE A 340 20.82 -6.11 -5.95
C ILE A 340 21.74 -6.30 -7.17
N ALA A 341 21.68 -7.48 -7.81
CA ALA A 341 22.52 -7.76 -8.98
C ALA A 341 22.19 -6.82 -10.15
N GLU A 342 20.89 -6.58 -10.40
CA GLU A 342 20.43 -5.62 -11.41
C GLU A 342 20.92 -4.19 -11.08
N ALA A 343 20.74 -3.75 -9.83
CA ALA A 343 21.13 -2.41 -9.38
C ALA A 343 22.65 -2.18 -9.45
N GLU A 344 23.46 -3.16 -9.04
CA GLU A 344 24.93 -3.11 -9.16
C GLU A 344 25.36 -2.98 -10.63
N ALA A 345 24.78 -3.79 -11.52
CA ALA A 345 25.09 -3.75 -12.95
C ALA A 345 24.74 -2.41 -13.60
N ALA A 346 23.70 -1.73 -13.11
CA ALA A 346 23.26 -0.43 -13.61
C ALA A 346 23.76 0.78 -12.79
N SER A 347 24.54 0.56 -11.72
CA SER A 347 24.95 1.61 -10.78
C SER A 347 23.77 2.40 -10.21
N ALA A 348 22.65 1.73 -9.96
CA ALA A 348 21.44 2.34 -9.39
C ALA A 348 21.59 2.57 -7.88
N ASN A 349 21.10 3.70 -7.39
CA ASN A 349 21.12 4.05 -5.97
C ASN A 349 20.00 3.30 -5.22
N LEU A 350 20.29 2.05 -4.83
CA LEU A 350 19.35 1.16 -4.16
C LEU A 350 19.29 1.43 -2.64
N VAL A 351 18.14 1.84 -2.13
CA VAL A 351 17.89 2.18 -0.72
C VAL A 351 17.14 1.03 -0.02
N THR A 352 17.74 0.47 1.03
CA THR A 352 17.25 -0.77 1.68
C THR A 352 17.19 -0.63 3.21
N PRO A 353 16.30 0.22 3.75
CA PRO A 353 16.17 0.37 5.19
C PRO A 353 15.55 -0.89 5.79
N MET A 354 15.68 -1.04 7.10
CA MET A 354 14.97 -2.08 7.83
C MET A 354 13.48 -1.70 7.98
N ILE A 355 12.60 -2.69 8.04
CA ILE A 355 11.20 -2.44 8.40
C ILE A 355 11.16 -1.73 9.76
N GLY A 356 10.45 -0.60 9.81
CA GLY A 356 10.30 0.31 10.95
C GLY A 356 11.36 1.40 11.06
N GLU A 357 12.35 1.42 10.16
CA GLU A 357 13.34 2.49 10.09
C GLU A 357 12.77 3.71 9.34
N THR A 358 13.09 4.90 9.85
CA THR A 358 12.75 6.19 9.24
C THR A 358 13.98 6.75 8.55
N ILE A 359 13.84 7.12 7.28
CA ILE A 359 14.88 7.77 6.48
C ILE A 359 14.46 9.19 6.09
N GLU A 360 15.43 10.07 5.93
CA GLU A 360 15.25 11.40 5.35
C GLU A 360 15.75 11.39 3.91
N VAL A 361 14.84 11.56 2.95
CA VAL A 361 15.10 11.33 1.51
C VAL A 361 16.23 12.20 0.94
N LYS A 362 16.42 13.39 1.50
CA LYS A 362 17.44 14.37 1.07
C LYS A 362 18.81 14.18 1.74
N LYS A 363 18.93 13.29 2.72
CA LYS A 363 20.22 12.98 3.36
C LYS A 363 20.94 11.85 2.61
N GLU A 364 22.23 11.74 2.88
CA GLU A 364 22.98 10.54 2.50
C GLU A 364 22.42 9.34 3.27
N LEU A 365 22.11 8.27 2.54
CA LEU A 365 21.49 7.07 3.10
C LEU A 365 22.49 5.93 3.06
N ASN A 366 22.70 5.30 4.21
CA ASN A 366 23.49 4.08 4.29
C ASN A 366 22.59 2.88 4.04
N THR A 367 22.96 2.07 3.06
CA THR A 367 22.16 0.93 2.63
C THR A 367 22.80 -0.34 3.18
N SER A 368 21.98 -1.26 3.67
CA SER A 368 22.48 -2.49 4.26
C SER A 368 21.59 -3.66 3.87
N PHE A 369 22.20 -4.81 3.61
CA PHE A 369 21.46 -6.04 3.31
C PHE A 369 21.17 -6.78 4.62
N TRP A 370 20.41 -6.14 5.50
CA TRP A 370 20.17 -6.56 6.88
C TRP A 370 19.64 -8.00 7.01
N TRP A 371 18.96 -8.51 5.98
CA TRP A 371 18.45 -9.88 5.91
C TRP A 371 19.53 -10.93 5.65
N LYS A 372 20.67 -10.57 5.04
CA LYS A 372 21.80 -11.48 4.80
C LYS A 372 22.62 -11.77 6.06
N ASN A 373 22.58 -10.86 7.04
CA ASN A 373 23.42 -10.92 8.25
C ASN A 373 22.85 -11.81 9.37
N GLN A 374 21.77 -12.57 9.13
CA GLN A 374 21.11 -13.37 10.16
C GLN A 374 21.93 -14.55 10.69
N GLU A 375 22.99 -14.97 9.99
CA GLU A 375 23.93 -15.98 10.52
C GLU A 375 24.72 -15.47 11.75
N MET A 376 24.91 -14.15 11.91
CA MET A 376 25.74 -13.61 13.00
C MET A 376 25.09 -13.64 14.40
N ASN A 377 23.77 -13.73 14.49
CA ASN A 377 23.07 -13.78 15.78
C ASN A 377 22.90 -15.21 16.32
N LEU A 378 23.01 -16.24 15.49
CA LEU A 378 22.95 -17.63 15.94
C LEU A 378 24.28 -18.11 16.56
N VAL A 379 25.41 -17.50 16.18
CA VAL A 379 26.72 -17.82 16.79
C VAL A 379 26.89 -17.18 18.16
N LYS A 380 26.30 -15.99 18.41
CA LYS A 380 26.39 -15.32 19.72
C LYS A 380 25.41 -15.85 20.78
N ALA A 381 24.40 -16.62 20.40
CA ALA A 381 23.42 -17.19 21.33
C ALA A 381 23.77 -18.61 21.83
N LYS A 382 24.86 -19.22 21.35
CA LYS A 382 25.40 -20.46 21.90
C LYS A 382 26.71 -20.19 22.65
N LEU A 383 26.60 -20.14 23.98
CA LEU A 383 27.57 -20.50 25.02
C LEU A 383 27.60 -19.47 26.17
N SER A 384 26.67 -19.62 27.12
CA SER A 384 27.02 -19.46 28.54
C SER A 384 26.01 -20.23 29.41
N TYR A 385 26.23 -21.53 29.54
CA TYR A 385 25.88 -22.29 30.75
C TYR A 385 26.98 -23.32 30.98
N GLN A 386 27.28 -23.53 32.27
CA GLN A 386 28.35 -24.35 32.89
C GLN A 386 29.60 -23.51 33.25
N ASN A 387 29.95 -23.27 34.52
CA ASN A 387 29.56 -23.89 35.80
C ASN A 387 29.37 -22.86 36.91
#